data_AF-A0A658NN28-F1
#
_entry.id   AF-A0A658NN28-F1
#
_cell.length_a   1.000
_cell.length_b   1.000
_cell.length_c   1.000
_cell.angle_alpha   90.00
_cell.angle_beta   90.00
_cell.angle_gamma   90.00
#
_symmetry.space_group_name_H-M   'P 1'
#
loop_
_entity.id
_entity.type
_entity.pdbx_description
1 polymer ?
#
loop_
_entity_poly.entity_id
_entity_poly.type
_entity_poly.pdbx_seq_one_letter_code
_entity_poly.pdbx_strand_id
1 'polypeptide(L)' 'ENGSFCLMPNHIDFVATLAPGIFTYEPAQGGHELLAMDVGTLVKKGSDVLVSTRNAVRAPDLGKLKQVVVQQYDILDE' A
#
# COMPACT_ATOMS: atom_id res chain seq x y z
N GLU A 1 5.94 -12.35 -9.90
CA GLU A 1 5.21 -11.48 -8.96
C GLU A 1 3.74 -11.42 -9.37
N ASN A 2 2.81 -11.18 -8.44
CA ASN A 2 1.36 -11.19 -8.71
C ASN A 2 0.86 -9.94 -9.47
N GLY A 3 1.74 -9.00 -9.82
CA GLY A 3 1.37 -7.74 -10.44
C GLY A 3 0.53 -6.86 -9.50
N SER A 4 -0.35 -6.05 -10.08
CA SER A 4 -1.35 -5.26 -9.33
C SER A 4 -2.66 -6.04 -9.20
N PHE A 5 -3.26 -5.99 -8.01
CA PHE A 5 -4.52 -6.68 -7.71
C PHE A 5 -5.32 -5.91 -6.65
N CYS A 6 -6.59 -6.32 -6.47
CA CYS A 6 -7.49 -5.78 -5.46
C CYS A 6 -8.16 -6.92 -4.70
N LEU A 7 -8.47 -6.69 -3.43
CA LEU A 7 -9.23 -7.63 -2.59
C LEU A 7 -10.63 -7.05 -2.32
N MET A 8 -11.65 -7.80 -2.69
CA MET A 8 -13.05 -7.50 -2.38
C MET A 8 -13.55 -8.36 -1.20
N PRO A 9 -14.69 -8.02 -0.58
CA PRO A 9 -15.29 -8.87 0.45
C PRO A 9 -15.45 -10.32 -0.02
N ASN A 10 -15.25 -11.27 0.89
CA ASN A 10 -15.28 -12.72 0.63
C ASN A 10 -14.23 -13.24 -0.36
N HIS A 11 -13.14 -12.50 -0.60
CA HIS A 11 -11.98 -13.04 -1.30
C HIS A 11 -11.43 -14.27 -0.56
N ILE A 12 -10.96 -15.29 -1.30
CA ILE A 12 -10.35 -16.48 -0.70
C ILE A 12 -9.13 -16.12 0.14
N ASP A 13 -8.78 -16.95 1.11
CA ASP A 13 -7.53 -16.77 1.85
C ASP A 13 -6.33 -16.70 0.90
N PHE A 14 -5.46 -15.73 1.13
CA PHE A 14 -4.46 -15.33 0.14
C PHE A 14 -3.21 -14.78 0.81
N VAL A 15 -2.06 -15.08 0.22
CA VAL A 15 -0.77 -14.54 0.64
C VAL A 15 -0.01 -14.06 -0.59
N ALA A 16 0.58 -12.87 -0.48
CA ALA A 16 1.37 -12.29 -1.55
C ALA A 16 2.51 -11.43 -1.00
N THR A 17 3.64 -11.48 -1.68
CA THR A 17 4.63 -10.41 -1.62
C THR A 17 4.12 -9.21 -2.42
N LEU A 18 4.28 -8.01 -1.89
CA LEU A 18 3.96 -6.75 -2.56
C LEU A 18 5.25 -6.12 -3.06
N ALA A 19 5.30 -5.77 -4.34
CA ALA A 19 6.37 -4.94 -4.88
C ALA A 19 6.22 -3.49 -4.38
N PRO A 20 7.30 -2.67 -4.39
CA PRO A 20 7.19 -1.25 -4.08
C PRO A 20 6.21 -0.57 -5.02
N GLY A 21 5.36 0.31 -4.50
CA GLY A 21 4.34 0.95 -5.33
C GLY A 21 3.26 1.66 -4.55
N ILE A 22 2.12 1.83 -5.22
CA ILE A 22 0.95 2.50 -4.69
C ILE A 22 0.03 1.46 -4.05
N PHE A 23 -0.40 1.73 -2.83
CA PHE A 23 -1.35 0.91 -2.09
C PHE A 23 -2.56 1.75 -1.73
N THR A 24 -3.76 1.24 -2.01
CA THR A 24 -5.02 1.90 -1.66
C THR A 24 -5.89 0.97 -0.82
N TYR A 25 -6.67 1.55 0.09
CA TYR A 25 -7.69 0.83 0.83
C TYR A 25 -8.84 1.76 1.23
N GLU A 26 -9.99 1.18 1.52
CA GLU A 26 -11.17 1.89 2.01
C GLU A 26 -11.32 1.69 3.52
N PRO A 27 -11.24 2.75 4.34
CA PRO A 27 -11.55 2.66 5.76
C PRO A 27 -13.04 2.33 5.97
N ALA A 28 -13.37 1.74 7.12
CA ALA A 28 -14.76 1.48 7.50
C ALA A 28 -15.63 2.76 7.59
N GLN A 29 -15.00 3.92 7.74
CA GLN A 29 -15.63 5.24 7.82
C GLN A 29 -16.00 5.80 6.42
N GLY A 30 -15.59 5.11 5.35
CA GLY A 30 -15.72 5.54 3.96
C GLY A 30 -14.51 6.31 3.45
N GLY A 31 -14.53 6.63 2.16
CA GLY A 31 -13.42 7.27 1.45
C GLY A 31 -12.33 6.28 1.03
N HIS A 32 -11.21 6.82 0.54
CA HIS A 32 -10.06 6.01 0.12
C HIS A 32 -8.78 6.59 0.73
N GLU A 33 -7.93 5.70 1.19
CA GLU A 33 -6.58 6.01 1.65
C GLU A 33 -5.59 5.65 0.58
N LEU A 34 -4.59 6.51 0.40
CA LEU A 34 -3.58 6.39 -0.64
C LEU A 34 -2.19 6.40 0.00
N LEU A 35 -1.42 5.37 -0.30
CA LEU A 35 -0.08 5.17 0.24
C LEU A 35 0.93 4.88 -0.87
N ALA A 36 2.16 5.35 -0.67
CA ALA A 36 3.35 4.83 -1.32
C ALA A 36 4.04 3.93 -0.29
N MET A 37 4.36 2.70 -0.67
CA MET A 37 5.02 1.76 0.22
C MET A 37 6.17 1.03 -0.47
N ASP A 38 7.13 0.61 0.35
CA ASP A 38 8.19 -0.30 -0.06
C ASP A 38 7.66 -1.73 -0.21
N VAL A 39 8.57 -2.67 -0.53
CA VAL A 39 8.30 -4.11 -0.51
C VAL A 39 7.57 -4.50 0.77
N GLY A 40 6.51 -5.29 0.62
CA GLY A 40 5.70 -5.74 1.75
C GLY A 40 5.25 -7.19 1.61
N THR A 41 4.52 -7.65 2.63
CA THR A 41 3.79 -8.92 2.61
C THR A 41 2.35 -8.66 3.00
N LEU A 42 1.43 -9.20 2.20
CA LEU A 42 0.00 -9.22 2.48
C LEU A 42 -0.42 -10.63 2.89
N VAL A 43 -1.18 -10.71 3.97
CA VAL A 43 -1.87 -11.93 4.40
C VAL A 43 -3.36 -11.61 4.53
N LYS A 44 -4.19 -12.31 3.76
CA LYS A 44 -5.64 -12.31 3.93
C LYS A 44 -6.07 -13.64 4.53
N LYS A 45 -6.77 -13.60 5.65
CA LYS A 45 -7.37 -14.77 6.32
C LYS A 45 -8.74 -14.43 6.88
N GLY A 46 -9.80 -15.13 6.44
CA GLY A 46 -11.16 -14.86 6.90
C GLY A 46 -11.63 -13.45 6.53
N SER A 47 -11.91 -12.59 7.52
CA SER A 47 -12.21 -11.16 7.31
C SER A 47 -10.98 -10.26 7.36
N ASP A 48 -9.84 -10.79 7.81
CA ASP A 48 -8.69 -9.99 8.17
C ASP A 48 -7.74 -9.87 6.99
N VAL A 49 -7.31 -8.63 6.72
CA VAL A 49 -6.25 -8.31 5.76
C VAL A 49 -5.15 -7.60 6.54
N LEU A 50 -4.01 -8.26 6.65
CA LEU A 50 -2.81 -7.75 7.31
C LEU A 50 -1.76 -7.42 6.26
N VAL A 51 -1.18 -6.22 6.36
CA VAL A 51 -0.10 -5.78 5.48
C VAL A 51 1.08 -5.35 6.35
N SER A 52 2.24 -5.93 6.07
CA SER A 52 3.51 -5.58 6.73
C SER A 52 4.48 -5.02 5.70
N THR A 53 5.03 -3.84 5.97
CA THR A 53 6.06 -3.19 5.17
C THR A 53 6.99 -2.39 6.09
N ARG A 54 8.19 -2.06 5.61
CA ARG A 54 9.16 -1.26 6.38
C ARG A 54 8.81 0.23 6.37
N ASN A 55 8.48 0.76 5.18
CA ASN A 55 8.14 2.16 5.00
C ASN A 55 6.83 2.28 4.23
N ALA A 56 5.96 3.17 4.71
CA ALA A 56 4.76 3.58 4.02
C ALA A 56 4.48 5.05 4.32
N VAL A 57 4.17 5.80 3.27
CA VAL A 57 3.84 7.21 3.32
C VAL A 57 2.42 7.38 2.85
N ARG A 58 1.61 8.15 3.57
CA ARG A 58 0.23 8.48 3.21
C ARG A 58 0.14 9.92 2.73
N ALA A 59 -0.70 10.16 1.72
CA ALA A 59 -1.02 11.50 1.25
C ALA A 59 -2.47 11.54 0.70
N PRO A 60 -3.11 12.72 0.65
CA PRO A 60 -4.50 12.84 0.21
C PRO A 60 -4.70 12.59 -1.29
N ASP A 61 -3.67 12.73 -2.11
CA ASP A 61 -3.72 12.53 -3.56
C ASP A 61 -2.34 12.12 -4.13
N LEU A 62 -2.32 11.65 -5.39
CA LEU A 62 -1.10 11.18 -6.06
C LEU A 62 -0.06 12.28 -6.26
N GLY A 63 -0.48 13.53 -6.47
CA GLY A 63 0.43 14.67 -6.63
C GLY A 63 1.20 14.95 -5.34
N LYS A 64 0.48 14.99 -4.22
CA LYS A 64 1.08 15.09 -2.88
C LYS A 64 1.89 13.87 -2.52
N LEU A 65 1.43 12.66 -2.84
CA LEU A 65 2.18 11.45 -2.58
C LEU A 65 3.53 11.46 -3.30
N LYS A 66 3.54 11.84 -4.58
CA LYS A 66 4.78 11.99 -5.35
C LYS A 66 5.71 13.03 -4.72
N GLN A 67 5.18 14.18 -4.28
CA GLN A 67 5.99 15.20 -3.61
C GLN A 67 6.67 14.67 -2.35
N VAL A 68 5.93 13.95 -1.49
CA VAL A 68 6.50 13.41 -0.25
C VAL A 68 7.55 12.33 -0.53
N VAL A 69 7.30 11.44 -1.49
CA VAL A 69 8.27 10.42 -1.89
C VAL A 69 9.55 11.07 -2.41
N VAL A 70 9.44 12.01 -3.35
CA VAL A 70 10.61 12.74 -3.88
C VAL A 70 11.38 13.43 -2.76
N GLN A 71 10.71 14.14 -1.85
CA GLN A 71 11.37 14.80 -0.72
C GLN A 71 12.07 13.84 0.25
N GLN A 72 11.52 12.64 0.47
CA GLN A 72 12.14 11.66 1.36
C GLN A 72 13.31 10.92 0.72
N TYR A 73 13.31 10.77 -0.60
CA TYR A 73 14.31 10.00 -1.34
C TYR A 73 15.36 10.87 -2.05
N ASP A 74 15.12 12.16 -2.28
CA ASP A 74 16.16 13.13 -2.71
C ASP A 74 17.26 13.31 -1.64
N ILE A 75 17.04 12.84 -0.41
CA ILE A 75 18.01 12.86 0.70
C ILE A 75 19.03 11.70 0.58
N LEU A 76 18.81 10.73 -0.31
CA LEU A 76 19.69 9.56 -0.49
C LEU A 76 20.73 9.71 -1.62
N ASP A 77 20.74 10.85 -2.33
CA ASP A 77 21.68 11.17 -3.41
C ASP A 77 22.84 12.13 -2.98
N GLU A 78 23.09 12.29 -1.67
CA GLU A 78 24.35 12.82 -1.10
C GLU A 78 25.02 11.80 -0.17
#